data_AF-A0A2G6H0N1-F1
#
_entry.id   AF-A0A2G6H0N1-F1
#
_cell.length_a   1.000
_cell.length_b   1.000
_cell.length_c   1.000
_cell.angle_alpha   90.00
_cell.angle_beta   90.00
_cell.angle_gamma   90.00
#
_symmetry.space_group_name_H-M   'P 1'
#
loop_
_entity.id
_entity.type
_entity.pdbx_description
1 polymer ?
#
loop_
_entity_poly.entity_id
_entity_poly.type
_entity_poly.pdbx_seq_one_letter_code
_entity_poly.pdbx_strand_id
1 'polypeptide(L)'
;MDFRSLLQKFPSGTEKNDLTKRILEEPACRQSLLRLALRDKDPLAWRAAWIFDAADEQEAFARGFIPEIVQALPGLKSSGSMRCLLRMLSRYEIPEDEQGILLDICFSSLVSEAAPIAVKAHAMQIIYQHSLLYPELGRELKTILEDQMENNTAGYKSRARRILKQLKKN
;
A
#
# COMPACT_ATOMS: atom_id res chain seq x y z
N MET A 1 3.82 -22.74 10.36
CA MET A 1 3.64 -21.76 11.45
C MET A 1 2.19 -21.30 11.49
N ASP A 2 1.58 -21.20 12.68
CA ASP A 2 0.22 -20.65 12.82
C ASP A 2 0.26 -19.14 13.13
N PHE A 3 0.34 -18.34 12.07
CA PHE A 3 0.29 -16.88 12.20
C PHE A 3 -1.03 -16.38 12.79
N ARG A 4 -2.13 -17.12 12.59
CA ARG A 4 -3.42 -16.66 13.08
C ARG A 4 -3.39 -16.57 14.61
N SER A 5 -2.89 -17.60 15.29
CA SER A 5 -2.72 -17.59 16.74
C SER A 5 -1.75 -16.49 17.20
N LEU A 6 -0.62 -16.32 16.52
CA LEU A 6 0.40 -15.31 16.86
C LEU A 6 -0.12 -13.88 16.73
N LEU A 7 -0.99 -13.61 15.75
CA LEU A 7 -1.50 -12.28 15.45
C LEU A 7 -2.81 -11.92 16.17
N GLN A 8 -3.34 -12.80 17.02
CA GLN A 8 -4.51 -12.47 17.86
C GLN A 8 -4.20 -11.36 18.86
N LYS A 9 -3.00 -11.37 19.44
CA LYS A 9 -2.51 -10.29 20.30
C LYS A 9 -1.82 -9.22 19.47
N PHE A 10 -1.94 -7.97 19.89
CA PHE A 10 -1.23 -6.87 19.23
C PHE A 10 0.27 -7.08 19.41
N PRO A 11 1.07 -7.24 18.33
CA PRO A 11 2.50 -7.39 18.47
C PRO A 11 3.11 -6.07 18.93
N SER A 12 3.90 -6.13 20.00
CA SER A 12 4.84 -5.06 20.37
C SER A 12 5.86 -4.82 19.25
N GLY A 13 6.61 -3.72 19.34
CA GLY A 13 7.67 -3.40 18.36
C GLY A 13 8.71 -4.53 18.25
N THR A 14 9.08 -5.15 19.38
CA THR A 14 10.01 -6.28 19.42
C THR A 14 9.41 -7.53 18.77
N GLU A 15 8.17 -7.89 19.12
CA GLU A 15 7.49 -9.07 18.55
C GLU A 15 7.29 -8.92 17.04
N LYS A 16 7.02 -7.70 16.55
CA LYS A 16 6.96 -7.42 15.11
C LYS A 16 8.29 -7.73 14.44
N ASN A 17 9.42 -7.32 15.02
CA ASN A 17 10.75 -7.58 14.46
C ASN A 17 11.07 -9.07 14.46
N ASP A 18 10.72 -9.79 15.53
CA ASP A 18 10.92 -11.23 15.62
C ASP A 18 10.09 -11.99 14.56
N LEU A 19 8.82 -11.62 14.39
CA LEU A 19 7.95 -12.20 13.36
C LEU A 19 8.46 -11.90 11.95
N THR A 20 8.91 -10.66 11.72
CA THR A 20 9.52 -10.24 10.46
C THR A 20 10.73 -11.11 10.13
N LYS A 21 11.68 -11.26 11.07
CA LYS A 21 12.87 -12.10 10.88
C LYS A 21 12.52 -13.54 10.54
N ARG A 22 11.55 -14.13 11.23
CA ARG A 22 11.09 -15.49 10.96
C ARG A 22 10.50 -15.68 9.56
N ILE A 23 9.78 -14.69 9.03
CA ILE A 23 9.22 -14.74 7.67
C ILE A 23 10.33 -14.67 6.60
N LEU A 24 11.44 -14.00 6.91
CA LEU A 24 12.61 -13.99 6.06
C LEU A 24 13.29 -15.36 6.06
N GLU A 25 13.49 -15.95 7.24
CA GLU A 25 14.10 -17.27 7.43
C GLU A 25 13.25 -18.43 6.90
N GLU A 26 11.91 -18.31 6.90
CA GLU A 26 10.97 -19.33 6.43
C GLU A 26 10.09 -18.85 5.25
N PRO A 27 10.60 -18.83 4.00
CA PRO A 27 9.84 -18.35 2.85
C PRO A 27 8.49 -19.07 2.60
N ALA A 28 8.40 -20.34 2.99
CA ALA A 28 7.17 -21.14 2.87
C ALA A 28 5.98 -20.54 3.64
N CYS A 29 6.25 -19.71 4.65
CA CYS A 29 5.26 -19.06 5.50
C CYS A 29 4.67 -17.78 4.88
N ARG A 30 5.33 -17.18 3.87
CA ARG A 30 4.94 -15.90 3.23
C ARG A 30 3.54 -15.93 2.63
N GLN A 31 3.20 -16.98 1.87
CA GLN A 31 1.87 -17.12 1.27
C GLN A 31 0.76 -17.17 2.32
N SER A 32 0.99 -17.90 3.41
CA SER A 32 0.00 -18.02 4.49
C SER A 32 -0.24 -16.69 5.20
N LEU A 33 0.81 -15.92 5.44
CA LEU A 33 0.69 -14.57 6.00
C LEU A 33 -0.04 -13.62 5.03
N LEU A 34 0.31 -13.69 3.74
CA LEU A 34 -0.35 -12.87 2.73
C LEU A 34 -1.84 -13.17 2.65
N ARG A 35 -2.25 -14.45 2.68
CA ARG A 35 -3.67 -14.81 2.71
C ARG A 35 -4.42 -14.20 3.90
N LEU A 36 -3.79 -14.13 5.08
CA LEU A 36 -4.39 -13.44 6.23
C LEU A 36 -4.56 -11.94 5.95
N ALA A 37 -3.55 -11.30 5.38
CA ALA A 37 -3.60 -9.89 5.01
C ALA A 37 -4.72 -9.58 4.00
N LEU A 38 -4.92 -10.46 3.01
CA LEU A 38 -5.86 -10.24 1.90
C LEU A 38 -7.30 -10.65 2.22
N ARG A 39 -7.51 -11.66 3.08
CA ARG A 39 -8.82 -12.34 3.21
C ARG A 39 -9.45 -12.30 4.60
N ASP A 40 -8.67 -12.01 5.65
CA ASP A 40 -9.17 -12.01 7.01
C ASP A 40 -9.80 -10.66 7.40
N LYS A 41 -10.32 -10.55 8.63
CA LYS A 41 -10.83 -9.30 9.19
C LYS A 41 -9.81 -8.67 10.12
N ASP A 42 -9.99 -7.37 10.39
CA ASP A 42 -9.21 -6.71 11.42
C ASP A 42 -9.54 -7.29 12.81
N PRO A 43 -8.54 -7.42 13.70
CA PRO A 43 -7.18 -6.87 13.56
C PRO A 43 -6.16 -7.80 12.88
N LEU A 44 -6.54 -9.03 12.53
CA LEU A 44 -5.63 -10.03 11.96
C LEU A 44 -5.10 -9.59 10.59
N ALA A 45 -5.99 -9.10 9.73
CA ALA A 45 -5.64 -8.66 8.38
C ALA A 45 -4.57 -7.56 8.38
N TRP A 46 -4.83 -6.42 9.05
CA TRP A 46 -3.86 -5.33 9.03
C TRP A 46 -2.52 -5.69 9.70
N ARG A 47 -2.53 -6.54 10.74
CA ARG A 47 -1.30 -7.01 11.40
C ARG A 47 -0.48 -7.89 10.47
N ALA A 48 -1.14 -8.81 9.76
CA ALA A 48 -0.49 -9.64 8.76
C ALA A 48 0.12 -8.80 7.65
N ALA A 49 -0.64 -7.84 7.11
CA ALA A 49 -0.16 -6.91 6.08
C ALA A 49 1.05 -6.08 6.56
N TRP A 50 1.01 -5.61 7.81
CA TRP A 50 2.08 -4.80 8.39
C TRP A 50 3.40 -5.57 8.53
N ILE A 51 3.33 -6.83 8.95
CA ILE A 51 4.53 -7.67 9.08
C ILE A 51 5.02 -8.09 7.70
N PHE A 52 4.13 -8.46 6.78
CA PHE A 52 4.49 -8.81 5.41
C PHE A 52 5.24 -7.67 4.71
N ASP A 53 4.67 -6.46 4.76
CA ASP A 53 5.28 -5.25 4.19
C ASP A 53 6.61 -4.88 4.86
N ALA A 54 6.75 -5.09 6.18
CA ALA A 54 8.00 -4.84 6.89
C ALA A 54 9.10 -5.86 6.56
N ALA A 55 8.74 -7.12 6.34
CA ALA A 55 9.69 -8.15 5.91
C ALA A 55 10.11 -7.91 4.46
N ASP A 56 9.15 -7.59 3.59
CA ASP A 56 9.41 -7.24 2.21
C ASP A 56 10.33 -6.02 2.07
N GLU A 57 10.20 -5.02 2.95
CA GLU A 57 11.08 -3.85 2.96
C GLU A 57 12.58 -4.20 3.19
N GLN A 58 12.89 -5.39 3.71
CA GLN A 58 14.27 -5.85 3.95
C GLN A 58 14.85 -6.67 2.79
N GLU A 59 14.05 -7.56 2.17
CA GLU A 59 14.54 -8.52 1.16
C GLU A 59 13.89 -8.39 -0.22
N ALA A 60 12.92 -7.49 -0.38
CA ALA A 60 12.21 -7.24 -1.64
C ALA A 60 11.67 -8.51 -2.32
N PHE A 61 11.01 -9.40 -1.56
CA PHE A 61 10.51 -10.68 -2.05
C PHE A 61 9.09 -10.61 -2.63
N ALA A 62 8.37 -9.49 -2.48
CA ALA A 62 6.97 -9.38 -2.88
C ALA A 62 6.74 -9.36 -4.39
N ARG A 63 7.78 -9.27 -5.23
CA ARG A 63 7.67 -9.22 -6.70
C ARG A 63 6.76 -10.33 -7.27
N GLY A 64 6.93 -11.57 -6.78
CA GLY A 64 6.11 -12.71 -7.22
C GLY A 64 4.66 -12.70 -6.72
N PHE A 65 4.33 -11.82 -5.78
CA PHE A 65 3.00 -11.68 -5.18
C PHE A 65 2.24 -10.45 -5.69
N ILE A 66 2.86 -9.59 -6.51
CA ILE A 66 2.23 -8.34 -6.98
C ILE A 66 0.88 -8.61 -7.67
N PRO A 67 0.76 -9.55 -8.63
CA PRO A 67 -0.53 -9.83 -9.26
C PRO A 67 -1.61 -10.25 -8.24
N GLU A 68 -1.31 -11.19 -7.34
CA GLU A 68 -2.26 -11.63 -6.31
C GLU A 68 -2.70 -10.46 -5.41
N ILE A 69 -1.76 -9.58 -5.05
CA ILE A 69 -2.01 -8.44 -4.17
C ILE A 69 -2.92 -7.44 -4.88
N VAL A 70 -2.56 -7.00 -6.09
CA VAL A 70 -3.33 -5.99 -6.84
C VAL A 70 -4.74 -6.47 -7.10
N GLN A 71 -4.91 -7.70 -7.57
CA GLN A 71 -6.23 -8.31 -7.83
C GLN A 71 -7.11 -8.44 -6.58
N ALA A 72 -6.50 -8.52 -5.39
CA ALA A 72 -7.24 -8.61 -4.13
C ALA A 72 -7.63 -7.24 -3.54
N LEU A 73 -6.98 -6.14 -3.94
CA LEU A 73 -7.22 -4.81 -3.38
C LEU A 73 -8.68 -4.33 -3.46
N PRO A 74 -9.44 -4.53 -4.57
CA PRO A 74 -10.83 -4.06 -4.65
C PRO A 74 -11.75 -4.67 -3.57
N GLY A 75 -11.46 -5.88 -3.11
CA GLY A 75 -12.24 -6.59 -2.09
C GLY A 75 -11.78 -6.33 -0.65
N LEU A 76 -10.74 -5.51 -0.45
CA LEU A 76 -10.08 -5.39 0.83
C LEU A 76 -10.89 -4.51 1.80
N LYS A 77 -11.31 -5.10 2.93
CA LYS A 77 -12.11 -4.39 3.96
C LYS A 77 -11.25 -3.63 4.95
N SER A 78 -10.00 -4.06 5.14
CA SER A 78 -9.08 -3.50 6.11
C SER A 78 -8.34 -2.31 5.53
N SER A 79 -8.62 -1.11 6.03
CA SER A 79 -7.90 0.10 5.61
C SER A 79 -6.43 0.10 6.06
N GLY A 80 -6.13 -0.59 7.17
CA GLY A 80 -4.76 -0.83 7.62
C GLY A 80 -3.98 -1.74 6.65
N SER A 81 -4.63 -2.79 6.14
CA SER A 81 -4.05 -3.65 5.11
C SER A 81 -3.86 -2.89 3.81
N MET A 82 -4.86 -2.12 3.37
CA MET A 82 -4.78 -1.27 2.17
C MET A 82 -3.56 -0.35 2.25
N ARG A 83 -3.37 0.33 3.39
CA ARG A 83 -2.21 1.20 3.60
C ARG A 83 -0.89 0.46 3.45
N CYS A 84 -0.72 -0.68 4.12
CA CYS A 84 0.52 -1.46 4.09
C CYS A 84 0.82 -2.02 2.69
N LEU A 85 -0.20 -2.54 2.00
CA LEU A 85 -0.04 -3.10 0.67
C LEU A 85 0.27 -2.00 -0.37
N LEU A 86 -0.40 -0.85 -0.34
CA LEU A 86 -0.05 0.27 -1.24
C LEU A 86 1.35 0.83 -0.93
N ARG A 87 1.76 0.89 0.35
CA ARG A 87 3.14 1.26 0.69
C ARG A 87 4.14 0.30 0.07
N MET A 88 3.87 -1.00 0.18
CA MET A 88 4.69 -2.05 -0.41
C MET A 88 4.76 -1.91 -1.93
N LEU A 89 3.63 -1.83 -2.61
CA LEU A 89 3.54 -1.69 -4.07
C LEU A 89 4.26 -0.44 -4.59
N SER A 90 4.28 0.66 -3.83
CA SER A 90 5.04 1.86 -4.20
C SER A 90 6.56 1.69 -4.28
N ARG A 91 7.10 0.55 -3.84
CA ARG A 91 8.53 0.18 -3.98
C ARG A 91 8.84 -0.61 -5.25
N TYR A 92 7.82 -1.01 -6.00
CA TYR A 92 7.97 -1.91 -7.15
C TYR A 92 7.56 -1.25 -8.46
N GLU A 93 8.18 -1.74 -9.54
CA GLU A 93 7.61 -1.63 -10.88
C GLU A 93 6.45 -2.60 -11.00
N ILE A 94 5.29 -2.09 -11.36
CA ILE A 94 4.04 -2.85 -11.43
C ILE A 94 3.92 -3.45 -12.83
N PRO A 95 3.67 -4.77 -12.97
CA PRO A 95 3.43 -5.39 -14.27
C PRO A 95 2.30 -4.68 -15.02
N GLU A 96 2.46 -4.48 -16.33
CA GLU A 96 1.54 -3.71 -17.17
C GLU A 96 0.08 -4.16 -17.01
N ASP A 97 -0.16 -5.47 -17.00
CA ASP A 97 -1.50 -6.07 -16.81
C ASP A 97 -2.18 -5.69 -15.48
N GLU A 98 -1.40 -5.31 -14.47
CA GLU A 98 -1.88 -4.95 -13.13
C GLU A 98 -2.02 -3.43 -12.93
N GLN A 99 -1.43 -2.61 -13.81
CA GLN A 99 -1.35 -1.16 -13.63
C GLN A 99 -2.73 -0.50 -13.66
N GLY A 100 -3.60 -0.90 -14.59
CA GLY A 100 -4.95 -0.32 -14.71
C GLY A 100 -5.75 -0.45 -13.41
N ILE A 101 -5.84 -1.67 -12.87
CA ILE A 101 -6.54 -1.94 -11.61
C ILE A 101 -5.95 -1.13 -10.46
N LEU A 102 -4.61 -1.11 -10.35
CA LEU A 102 -3.95 -0.39 -9.28
C LEU A 102 -4.19 1.13 -9.37
N LEU A 103 -4.12 1.71 -10.57
CA LEU A 103 -4.35 3.13 -10.80
C LEU A 103 -5.79 3.52 -10.49
N ASP A 104 -6.77 2.73 -10.93
CA ASP A 104 -8.20 2.97 -10.63
C ASP A 104 -8.45 3.02 -9.11
N ILE A 105 -7.86 2.08 -8.37
CA ILE A 105 -7.93 2.06 -6.90
C ILE A 105 -7.27 3.30 -6.30
N CYS A 106 -6.11 3.69 -6.81
CA CYS A 106 -5.37 4.83 -6.31
C CYS A 106 -6.14 6.13 -6.52
N PHE A 107 -6.66 6.39 -7.73
CA PHE A 107 -7.44 7.58 -8.04
C PHE A 107 -8.75 7.61 -7.25
N SER A 108 -9.48 6.48 -7.20
CA SER A 108 -10.69 6.35 -6.38
C SER A 108 -10.42 6.65 -4.90
N SER A 109 -9.26 6.22 -4.38
CA SER A 109 -8.85 6.49 -3.02
C SER A 109 -8.58 7.98 -2.78
N LEU A 110 -8.05 8.72 -3.75
CA LEU A 110 -7.82 10.16 -3.60
C LEU A 110 -9.15 10.92 -3.45
N VAL A 111 -10.13 10.61 -4.29
CA VAL A 111 -11.46 11.27 -4.29
C VAL A 111 -12.39 10.84 -3.17
N SER A 112 -12.15 9.69 -2.54
CA SER A 112 -12.95 9.20 -1.43
C SER A 112 -12.71 9.97 -0.12
N GLU A 113 -13.76 10.52 0.48
CA GLU A 113 -13.68 11.11 1.84
C GLU A 113 -13.44 10.05 2.92
N ALA A 114 -13.88 8.81 2.69
CA ALA A 114 -13.75 7.70 3.62
C ALA A 114 -12.32 7.10 3.63
N ALA A 115 -11.53 7.33 2.58
CA ALA A 115 -10.18 6.79 2.48
C ALA A 115 -9.24 7.48 3.48
N PRO A 116 -8.52 6.72 4.34
CA PRO A 116 -7.58 7.32 5.29
C PRO A 116 -6.45 8.06 4.57
N ILE A 117 -5.97 9.15 5.17
CA ILE A 117 -4.90 9.99 4.62
C ILE A 117 -3.64 9.17 4.29
N ALA A 118 -3.32 8.15 5.09
CA ALA A 118 -2.17 7.30 4.85
C ALA A 118 -2.33 6.43 3.58
N VAL A 119 -3.56 5.95 3.29
CA VAL A 119 -3.87 5.26 2.02
C VAL A 119 -3.70 6.23 0.86
N LYS A 120 -4.29 7.43 0.95
CA LYS A 120 -4.15 8.49 -0.05
C LYS A 120 -2.68 8.84 -0.32
N ALA A 121 -1.85 8.94 0.72
CA ALA A 121 -0.44 9.30 0.59
C ALA A 121 0.39 8.30 -0.23
N HIS A 122 0.06 7.01 -0.16
CA HIS A 122 0.67 5.96 -0.98
C HIS A 122 0.07 5.93 -2.38
N ALA A 123 -1.25 6.11 -2.52
CA ALA A 123 -1.90 6.25 -3.82
C ALA A 123 -1.29 7.39 -4.65
N MET A 124 -1.06 8.57 -4.05
CA MET A 124 -0.38 9.68 -4.73
C MET A 124 1.01 9.31 -5.24
N GLN A 125 1.76 8.51 -4.47
CA GLN A 125 3.12 8.10 -4.83
C GLN A 125 3.10 7.17 -6.04
N ILE A 126 2.20 6.19 -6.02
CA ILE A 126 2.03 5.22 -7.09
C ILE A 126 1.63 5.93 -8.38
N ILE A 127 0.61 6.79 -8.33
CA ILE A 127 0.17 7.55 -9.52
C ILE A 127 1.32 8.42 -10.05
N TYR A 128 2.05 9.11 -9.16
CA TYR A 128 3.21 9.89 -9.57
C TYR A 128 4.27 9.03 -10.28
N GLN A 129 4.59 7.84 -9.75
CA GLN A 129 5.55 6.93 -10.40
C GLN A 129 5.09 6.50 -11.80
N HIS A 130 3.81 6.20 -11.96
CA HIS A 130 3.25 5.85 -13.28
C HIS A 130 3.19 7.05 -14.21
N SER A 131 3.02 8.27 -13.68
CA SER A 131 3.05 9.50 -14.50
C SER A 131 4.40 9.78 -15.18
N LEU A 132 5.48 9.13 -14.71
CA LEU A 132 6.78 9.19 -15.38
C LEU A 132 6.78 8.42 -16.70
N LEU A 133 5.88 7.44 -16.83
CA LEU A 133 5.68 6.64 -18.04
C LEU A 133 4.51 7.20 -18.87
N TYR A 134 3.46 7.68 -18.20
CA TYR A 134 2.21 8.16 -18.79
C TYR A 134 1.90 9.60 -18.34
N PRO A 135 2.43 10.63 -19.04
CA PRO A 135 2.38 12.03 -18.58
C PRO A 135 0.97 12.59 -18.32
N GLU A 136 -0.06 12.06 -18.97
CA GLU A 136 -1.46 12.39 -18.76
C GLU A 136 -1.92 12.13 -17.32
N LEU A 137 -1.43 11.05 -16.69
CA LEU A 137 -1.73 10.74 -15.28
C LEU A 137 -1.19 11.83 -14.35
N GLY A 138 -0.08 12.46 -14.73
CA GLY A 138 0.50 13.56 -13.97
C GLY A 138 -0.38 14.82 -13.98
N ARG A 139 -1.04 15.09 -15.12
CA ARG A 139 -1.98 16.21 -15.25
C ARG A 139 -3.23 15.96 -14.40
N GLU A 140 -3.80 14.77 -14.49
CA GLU A 140 -4.97 14.37 -13.70
C GLU A 140 -4.65 14.40 -12.19
N LEU A 141 -3.53 13.81 -11.78
CA LEU A 141 -3.08 13.84 -10.39
C LEU A 141 -2.94 15.28 -9.89
N LYS A 142 -2.31 16.16 -10.66
CA LYS A 142 -2.17 17.57 -10.30
C LYS A 142 -3.54 18.21 -10.03
N THR A 143 -4.49 18.05 -10.93
CA THR A 143 -5.84 18.62 -10.79
C THR A 143 -6.52 18.14 -9.51
N ILE A 144 -6.50 16.84 -9.23
CA ILE A 144 -7.10 16.27 -8.01
C ILE A 144 -6.41 16.81 -6.76
N LEU A 145 -5.09 16.92 -6.75
CA LEU A 145 -4.34 17.41 -5.60
C LEU A 145 -4.61 18.89 -5.31
N GLU A 146 -4.74 19.71 -6.35
CA GLU A 146 -5.05 21.15 -6.23
C GLU A 146 -6.48 21.36 -5.71
N ASP A 147 -7.47 20.65 -6.28
CA ASP A 147 -8.87 20.71 -5.86
C ASP A 147 -9.07 20.29 -4.40
N GLN A 148 -8.42 19.20 -3.99
CA GLN A 148 -8.54 18.68 -2.63
C GLN A 148 -7.70 19.40 -1.59
N MET A 149 -6.84 20.34 -2.00
CA MET A 149 -5.84 20.93 -1.12
C MET A 149 -6.49 21.63 0.06
N GLU A 150 -7.50 22.47 -0.15
CA GLU A 150 -8.06 23.33 0.90
C GLU A 150 -8.82 22.55 1.97
N ASN A 151 -9.58 21.54 1.54
CA ASN A 151 -10.54 20.78 2.37
C ASN A 151 -9.92 19.57 3.10
N ASN A 152 -8.61 19.36 3.00
CA ASN A 152 -7.94 18.22 3.61
C ASN A 152 -7.04 18.58 4.80
N THR A 153 -6.60 17.56 5.52
CA THR A 153 -5.73 17.69 6.71
C THR A 153 -4.33 18.19 6.36
N ALA A 154 -3.60 18.68 7.38
CA ALA A 154 -2.21 19.08 7.23
C ALA A 154 -1.29 17.96 6.67
N GLY A 155 -1.54 16.71 7.06
CA GLY A 155 -0.80 15.55 6.56
C GLY A 155 -1.00 15.34 5.06
N TYR A 156 -2.23 15.40 4.58
CA TYR A 156 -2.55 15.36 3.17
C TYR A 156 -1.90 16.53 2.41
N LYS A 157 -2.12 17.76 2.88
CA LYS A 157 -1.57 18.98 2.27
C LYS A 157 -0.04 18.91 2.13
N SER A 158 0.65 18.42 3.15
CA SER A 158 2.10 18.22 3.13
C SER A 158 2.52 17.23 2.03
N ARG A 159 1.83 16.09 1.95
CA ARG A 159 2.11 15.07 0.93
C ARG A 159 1.82 15.57 -0.48
N ALA A 160 0.66 16.18 -0.70
CA ALA A 160 0.23 16.72 -1.98
C ALA A 160 1.23 17.76 -2.51
N ARG A 161 1.68 18.71 -1.68
CA ARG A 161 2.71 19.69 -2.07
C ARG A 161 4.02 19.05 -2.50
N ARG A 162 4.45 17.97 -1.82
CA ARG A 162 5.66 17.23 -2.21
C ARG A 162 5.50 16.63 -3.61
N ILE A 163 4.37 15.99 -3.88
CA ILE A 163 4.09 15.38 -5.19
C ILE A 163 3.97 16.45 -6.28
N LEU A 164 3.24 17.54 -6.05
CA LEU A 164 3.15 18.66 -6.99
C LEU A 164 4.52 19.25 -7.34
N LYS A 165 5.42 19.35 -6.35
CA LYS A 165 6.80 19.80 -6.59
C LYS A 165 7.59 18.82 -7.45
N GLN A 166 7.35 17.51 -7.31
CA GLN A 166 7.98 16.49 -8.14
C GLN A 166 7.44 16.54 -9.58
N LEU A 167 6.11 16.65 -9.76
CA LEU A 167 5.48 16.78 -11.07
C LEU A 167 5.97 18.00 -11.86
N LYS A 168 6.31 19.12 -11.20
CA LYS A 168 6.86 20.31 -11.87
C LYS A 168 8.29 20.13 -12.38
N LYS A 169 9.02 19.12 -11.90
CA LYS A 169 10.42 18.88 -12.25
C LYS A 169 10.60 17.86 -13.38
N ASN A 170 9.56 17.09 -13.66
CA ASN A 170 9.51 16.13 -14.75
C ASN A 170 8.88 16.79 -15.96
#